data_AF-A0A9P1MXQ7-F1
#
_entry.id   AF-A0A9P1MXQ7-F1
#
_cell.length_a   1.000
_cell.length_b   1.000
_cell.length_c   1.000
_cell.angle_alpha   90.00
_cell.angle_beta   90.00
_cell.angle_gamma   90.00
#
_symmetry.space_group_name_H-M   'P 1'
#
loop_
_entity.id
_entity.type
_entity.pdbx_description
1 polymer ?
#
loop_
_entity_poly.entity_id
_entity_poly.type
_entity_poly.pdbx_seq_one_letter_code
_entity_poly.pdbx_strand_id
1 'polypeptide(L)'
;MFGRQVFGLMVMSSVVFSMSQKLLMDFEGSTPPPGYCEHSGEWKDGKCQCTKAYTGDRCEIEKCTNGGRLYSVKGKGAQTKCHCPFGLSGDRCENVTYCEPGKGKLVNGKCECSDRWTGLFCQIRSCYNGISPSGLEGHCLCDLGYTGPFCDIPLICENGGEVNDNNECSCSTGYTGERCEDCSVGYIQEGRYCVPEVSESSLLAHTGSLGNRPFAWPIVLMGCAAAIALVVLAMTVIFAVRKWSAKPSRVNSVQGDPENGTDV
;
A
#
# COMPACT_ATOMS: atom_id res chain seq x y z
N MET A 1 -13.98 84.62 -69.75
CA MET A 1 -14.88 84.89 -70.89
C MET A 1 -15.90 83.77 -70.99
N PHE A 2 -17.19 84.11 -70.89
CA PHE A 2 -18.42 83.45 -71.36
C PHE A 2 -18.62 81.93 -71.07
N GLY A 3 -19.75 81.45 -70.53
CA GLY A 3 -21.05 82.07 -70.29
C GLY A 3 -22.03 81.10 -69.60
N ARG A 4 -23.05 81.68 -68.96
CA ARG A 4 -24.21 81.08 -68.27
C ARG A 4 -25.23 80.47 -69.26
N GLN A 5 -25.99 79.47 -68.81
CA GLN A 5 -27.45 79.25 -69.04
C GLN A 5 -27.91 78.17 -68.04
N VAL A 6 -28.51 78.49 -66.89
CA VAL A 6 -29.92 78.88 -66.58
C VAL A 6 -30.95 77.76 -66.82
N PHE A 7 -31.42 77.21 -65.70
CA PHE A 7 -32.76 76.71 -65.34
C PHE A 7 -33.61 75.97 -66.38
N GLY A 8 -33.85 74.69 -66.09
CA GLY A 8 -35.05 73.96 -66.50
C GLY A 8 -35.58 73.16 -65.31
N LEU A 9 -36.39 73.80 -64.46
CA LEU A 9 -37.21 73.13 -63.45
C LEU A 9 -38.36 72.43 -64.20
N MET A 10 -38.28 71.13 -64.42
CA MET A 10 -39.46 70.30 -64.66
C MET A 10 -39.57 69.30 -63.51
N VAL A 11 -40.37 69.72 -62.52
CA VAL A 11 -40.97 68.84 -61.54
C VAL A 11 -41.94 67.95 -62.32
N MET A 12 -41.69 66.66 -62.45
CA MET A 12 -42.73 65.66 -62.78
C MET A 12 -42.39 64.31 -62.15
N SER A 13 -43.30 63.89 -61.26
CA SER A 13 -43.54 62.54 -60.77
C SER A 13 -42.61 61.97 -59.69
N SER A 14 -42.96 62.33 -58.45
CA SER A 14 -42.56 61.77 -57.15
C SER A 14 -42.88 60.27 -56.94
N VAL A 15 -43.09 59.48 -58.00
CA VAL A 15 -43.53 58.07 -57.90
C VAL A 15 -42.44 57.08 -58.35
N VAL A 16 -41.42 57.53 -59.09
CA VAL A 16 -40.39 56.62 -59.65
C VAL A 16 -39.14 56.50 -58.76
N PHE A 17 -38.93 57.44 -57.81
CA PHE A 17 -37.78 57.40 -56.88
C PHE A 17 -38.06 56.70 -55.53
N SER A 18 -39.26 56.17 -55.31
CA SER A 18 -39.62 55.45 -54.07
C SER A 18 -39.65 53.91 -54.22
N MET A 19 -39.09 53.36 -55.30
CA MET A 19 -38.98 51.90 -55.51
C MET A 19 -37.56 51.37 -55.67
N SER A 20 -36.53 52.23 -55.77
CA SER A 20 -35.12 51.79 -55.84
C SER A 20 -34.33 51.91 -54.54
N GLN A 21 -34.89 52.55 -53.51
CA GLN A 21 -34.27 52.61 -52.17
C GLN A 21 -34.84 51.60 -51.18
N LYS A 22 -35.90 50.87 -51.55
CA LYS A 22 -36.49 49.80 -50.74
C LYS A 22 -35.79 48.43 -50.92
N LEU A 23 -34.89 48.31 -51.91
CA LEU A 23 -34.14 47.08 -52.19
C LEU A 23 -32.73 47.06 -51.56
N LEU A 24 -32.35 48.08 -50.79
CA LEU A 24 -31.03 48.19 -50.14
C LEU A 24 -31.10 48.23 -48.61
N MET A 25 -32.24 47.92 -48.00
CA MET A 25 -32.39 47.82 -46.54
C MET A 25 -32.96 46.48 -46.03
N ASP A 26 -32.93 45.42 -46.84
CA ASP A 26 -33.30 44.05 -46.42
C ASP A 26 -32.10 43.08 -46.44
N PHE A 27 -30.88 43.58 -46.23
CA PHE A 27 -29.66 42.75 -46.12
C PHE A 27 -29.22 42.51 -44.67
N GLU A 28 -30.18 42.52 -43.73
CA GLU A 28 -29.99 42.00 -42.37
C GLU A 28 -31.02 40.90 -42.12
N GLY A 29 -30.67 39.67 -42.48
CA GLY A 29 -31.49 38.49 -42.22
C GLY A 29 -31.78 37.64 -43.45
N SER A 30 -30.77 37.32 -44.26
CA SER A 30 -30.91 36.23 -45.23
C SER A 30 -31.14 34.93 -44.45
N THR A 31 -32.36 34.41 -44.46
CA THR A 31 -32.61 33.04 -44.01
C THR A 31 -31.72 32.11 -44.85
N PRO A 32 -30.79 31.37 -44.23
CA PRO A 32 -29.89 30.51 -45.00
C PRO A 32 -30.71 29.42 -45.70
N PRO A 33 -30.26 28.96 -46.88
CA PRO A 33 -30.99 27.96 -47.64
C PRO A 33 -31.20 26.67 -46.81
N PRO A 34 -32.33 25.97 -47.00
CA PRO A 34 -32.57 24.70 -46.34
C PRO A 34 -31.43 23.73 -46.71
N GLY A 35 -30.74 23.19 -45.70
CA GLY A 35 -29.55 22.37 -45.93
C GLY A 35 -28.23 22.98 -45.48
N TYR A 36 -28.21 24.25 -45.08
CA TYR A 36 -26.98 24.93 -44.68
C TYR A 36 -26.56 24.62 -43.24
N CYS A 37 -25.30 24.21 -43.08
CA CYS A 37 -24.64 23.99 -41.79
C CYS A 37 -23.45 24.95 -41.63
N GLU A 38 -23.38 25.62 -40.48
CA GLU A 38 -22.24 26.46 -40.08
C GLU A 38 -21.05 25.62 -39.60
N HIS A 39 -19.90 26.26 -39.42
CA HIS A 39 -18.68 25.67 -38.83
C HIS A 39 -18.27 24.31 -39.41
N SER A 40 -18.41 24.18 -40.73
CA SER A 40 -18.09 22.95 -41.49
C SER A 40 -18.90 21.72 -41.06
N GLY A 41 -20.13 21.92 -40.56
CA GLY A 41 -21.07 20.82 -40.34
C GLY A 41 -21.46 20.16 -41.67
N GLU A 42 -21.71 18.86 -41.64
CA GLU A 42 -22.13 18.10 -42.83
C GLU A 42 -23.64 17.91 -42.85
N TRP A 43 -24.29 18.25 -43.96
CA TRP A 43 -25.73 17.98 -44.12
C TRP A 43 -25.98 16.52 -44.50
N LYS A 44 -26.65 15.76 -43.62
CA LYS A 44 -26.99 14.35 -43.84
C LYS A 44 -28.37 14.05 -43.26
N ASP A 45 -29.21 13.33 -44.02
CA ASP A 45 -30.54 12.88 -43.58
C ASP A 45 -31.47 13.98 -43.04
N GLY A 46 -31.42 15.17 -43.66
CA GLY A 46 -32.31 16.28 -43.29
C GLY A 46 -31.89 17.04 -42.02
N LYS A 47 -30.67 16.84 -41.51
CA LYS A 47 -30.11 17.57 -40.36
C LYS A 47 -28.62 17.86 -40.56
N CYS A 48 -28.12 18.85 -39.81
CA CYS A 48 -26.69 19.09 -39.73
C CYS A 48 -25.99 18.13 -38.76
N GLN A 49 -24.95 17.45 -39.23
CA GLN A 49 -23.98 16.75 -38.40
C GLN A 49 -22.85 17.70 -38.03
N CYS A 50 -22.91 18.21 -36.81
CA CYS A 50 -21.94 19.18 -36.33
C CYS A 50 -20.61 18.54 -35.96
N THR A 51 -19.54 19.30 -36.12
CA THR A 51 -18.21 18.93 -35.62
C THR A 51 -18.22 18.85 -34.08
N LYS A 52 -17.20 18.22 -33.49
CA LYS A 52 -17.16 17.95 -32.03
C LYS A 52 -17.34 19.21 -31.17
N ALA A 53 -16.95 20.39 -31.66
CA ALA A 53 -17.00 21.65 -30.93
C ALA A 53 -18.33 22.41 -31.05
N TYR A 54 -19.26 22.00 -31.93
CA TYR A 54 -20.48 22.75 -32.24
C TYR A 54 -21.74 21.90 -32.07
N THR A 55 -22.87 22.56 -31.88
CA THR A 55 -24.23 22.02 -31.72
C THR A 55 -25.26 23.01 -32.27
N GLY A 56 -26.54 22.66 -32.22
CA GLY A 56 -27.63 23.46 -32.79
C GLY A 56 -28.10 22.87 -34.12
N ASP A 57 -29.22 23.37 -34.62
CA ASP A 57 -29.87 22.83 -35.82
C ASP A 57 -29.03 23.08 -37.08
N ARG A 58 -28.18 24.11 -37.03
CA ARG A 58 -27.24 24.50 -38.09
C ARG A 58 -25.80 24.55 -37.60
N CYS A 59 -25.45 23.95 -36.46
CA CYS A 59 -24.10 24.01 -35.88
C CYS A 59 -23.62 25.43 -35.50
N GLU A 60 -24.57 26.31 -35.18
CA GLU A 60 -24.39 27.71 -34.84
C GLU A 60 -24.03 27.93 -33.35
N ILE A 61 -24.22 26.91 -32.51
CA ILE A 61 -23.99 26.98 -31.06
C ILE A 61 -22.66 26.31 -30.73
N GLU A 62 -21.73 27.05 -30.12
CA GLU A 62 -20.49 26.46 -29.59
C GLU A 62 -20.76 25.64 -28.33
N LYS A 63 -20.17 24.44 -28.25
CA LYS A 63 -20.26 23.59 -27.07
C LYS A 63 -19.29 24.07 -25.99
N CYS A 64 -19.77 24.12 -24.75
CA CYS A 64 -18.90 24.30 -23.60
C CYS A 64 -17.99 23.07 -23.41
N THR A 65 -16.78 23.31 -22.94
CA THR A 65 -15.80 22.28 -22.57
C THR A 65 -15.72 22.13 -21.06
N ASN A 66 -15.04 21.09 -20.58
CA ASN A 66 -14.70 20.89 -19.16
C ASN A 66 -15.90 21.03 -18.19
N GLY A 67 -17.08 20.56 -18.58
CA GLY A 67 -18.29 20.60 -17.73
C GLY A 67 -19.00 21.96 -17.65
N GLY A 68 -18.61 22.93 -18.48
CA GLY A 68 -19.33 24.20 -18.62
C GLY A 68 -20.77 23.99 -19.11
N ARG A 69 -21.67 24.90 -18.71
CA ARG A 69 -23.10 24.82 -19.05
C ARG A 69 -23.52 26.02 -19.88
N LEU A 70 -24.25 25.76 -20.95
CA LEU A 70 -24.85 26.82 -21.77
C LEU A 70 -25.94 27.54 -20.98
N TYR A 71 -25.96 28.87 -21.06
CA TYR A 71 -27.05 29.69 -20.57
C TYR A 71 -27.41 30.78 -21.59
N SER A 72 -28.70 31.10 -21.66
CA SER A 72 -29.21 32.16 -22.52
C SER A 72 -29.18 33.50 -21.78
N VAL A 73 -28.62 34.53 -22.42
CA VAL A 73 -28.60 35.88 -21.86
C VAL A 73 -29.97 36.53 -22.08
N LYS A 74 -30.70 36.85 -21.00
CA LYS A 74 -32.00 37.53 -21.11
C LYS A 74 -31.83 38.89 -21.81
N GLY A 75 -32.71 39.20 -22.77
CA GLY A 75 -32.75 40.49 -23.45
C GLY A 75 -31.80 40.66 -24.65
N LYS A 76 -30.98 39.66 -24.98
CA LYS A 76 -30.19 39.60 -26.21
C LYS A 76 -30.47 38.27 -26.90
N GLY A 77 -31.36 38.30 -27.90
CA GLY A 77 -31.88 37.08 -28.56
C GLY A 77 -30.79 36.05 -28.89
N ALA A 78 -31.10 34.78 -28.64
CA ALA A 78 -30.35 33.56 -28.98
C ALA A 78 -28.84 33.50 -28.67
N GLN A 79 -28.24 34.50 -28.03
CA GLN A 79 -26.83 34.41 -27.61
C GLN A 79 -26.73 33.48 -26.40
N THR A 80 -26.10 32.33 -26.65
CA THR A 80 -25.78 31.34 -25.63
C THR A 80 -24.32 31.49 -25.25
N LYS A 81 -24.04 31.60 -23.95
CA LYS A 81 -22.67 31.66 -23.41
C LYS A 81 -22.45 30.51 -22.44
N CYS A 82 -21.20 30.11 -22.25
CA CYS A 82 -20.84 29.12 -21.24
C CYS A 82 -20.70 29.77 -19.87
N HIS A 83 -21.40 29.19 -18.89
CA HIS A 83 -21.11 29.39 -17.48
C HIS A 83 -20.08 28.34 -17.05
N CYS A 84 -18.91 28.79 -16.62
CA CYS A 84 -17.79 27.90 -16.31
C CYS A 84 -17.80 27.42 -14.86
N PRO A 85 -17.40 26.16 -14.62
CA PRO A 85 -17.17 25.69 -13.26
C PRO A 85 -15.99 26.45 -12.62
N PHE A 86 -15.84 26.28 -11.30
CA PHE A 86 -14.71 26.83 -10.57
C PHE A 86 -13.37 26.41 -11.20
N GLY A 87 -12.40 27.34 -11.21
CA GLY A 87 -11.06 27.10 -11.74
C GLY A 87 -10.97 27.12 -13.27
N LEU A 88 -12.03 27.51 -13.97
CA LEU A 88 -12.08 27.59 -15.44
C LEU A 88 -12.63 28.93 -15.92
N SER A 89 -12.23 29.31 -17.13
CA SER A 89 -12.59 30.55 -17.82
C SER A 89 -12.48 30.40 -19.34
N GLY A 90 -12.76 31.46 -20.07
CA GLY A 90 -12.85 31.45 -21.53
C GLY A 90 -14.30 31.35 -21.99
N ASP A 91 -14.53 31.55 -23.29
CA ASP A 91 -15.90 31.53 -23.84
C ASP A 91 -16.49 30.12 -23.88
N ARG A 92 -15.62 29.09 -23.82
CA ARG A 92 -15.99 27.67 -23.73
C ARG A 92 -15.46 26.96 -22.48
N CYS A 93 -14.95 27.67 -21.48
CA CYS A 93 -14.34 27.08 -20.28
C CYS A 93 -13.07 26.26 -20.56
N GLU A 94 -12.32 26.67 -21.58
CA GLU A 94 -11.10 26.03 -22.07
C GLU A 94 -9.85 26.46 -21.30
N ASN A 95 -9.87 27.61 -20.63
CA ASN A 95 -8.73 28.14 -19.90
C ASN A 95 -8.85 27.81 -18.41
N VAL A 96 -7.85 27.11 -17.89
CA VAL A 96 -7.65 26.87 -16.47
C VAL A 96 -7.20 28.15 -15.79
N THR A 97 -7.74 28.43 -14.61
CA THR A 97 -7.39 29.58 -13.76
C THR A 97 -6.89 29.17 -12.37
N TYR A 98 -6.97 27.89 -12.06
CA TYR A 98 -6.56 27.33 -10.78
C TYR A 98 -5.74 26.06 -10.98
N CYS A 99 -4.61 25.95 -10.29
CA CYS A 99 -3.85 24.71 -10.16
C CYS A 99 -3.69 24.41 -8.68
N GLU A 100 -3.67 23.13 -8.34
CA GLU A 100 -3.53 22.71 -6.96
C GLU A 100 -2.16 23.16 -6.38
N PRO A 101 -2.14 23.87 -5.24
CA PRO A 101 -0.92 24.45 -4.69
C PRO A 101 0.19 23.41 -4.45
N GLY A 102 1.40 23.74 -4.87
CA GLY A 102 2.59 22.87 -4.72
C GLY A 102 2.64 21.67 -5.69
N LYS A 103 1.60 21.44 -6.49
CA LYS A 103 1.49 20.29 -7.41
C LYS A 103 1.61 20.67 -8.88
N GLY A 104 1.60 21.97 -9.18
CA GLY A 104 1.80 22.48 -10.53
C GLY A 104 1.85 24.00 -10.57
N LYS A 105 2.07 24.53 -11.77
CA LYS A 105 2.10 25.97 -12.05
C LYS A 105 1.12 26.30 -13.15
N LEU A 106 0.43 27.43 -13.02
CA LEU A 106 -0.46 27.92 -14.07
C LEU A 106 0.36 28.65 -15.14
N VAL A 107 0.32 28.14 -16.37
CA VAL A 107 1.03 28.69 -17.53
C VAL A 107 0.07 28.73 -18.72
N ASN A 108 -0.16 29.93 -19.28
CA ASN A 108 -0.99 30.14 -20.48
C ASN A 108 -2.38 29.46 -20.42
N GLY A 109 -3.08 29.58 -19.29
CA GLY A 109 -4.41 29.01 -19.13
C GLY A 109 -4.43 27.48 -19.00
N LYS A 110 -3.30 26.85 -18.65
CA LYS A 110 -3.18 25.42 -18.37
C LYS A 110 -2.31 25.19 -17.14
N CYS A 111 -2.51 24.05 -16.47
CA CYS A 111 -1.61 23.65 -15.40
C CYS A 111 -0.46 22.81 -15.96
N GLU A 112 0.76 23.25 -15.73
CA GLU A 112 1.97 22.45 -15.85
C GLU A 112 2.22 21.74 -14.52
N CYS A 113 1.92 20.44 -14.48
CA CYS A 113 2.03 19.67 -13.25
C CYS A 113 3.48 19.34 -12.91
N SER A 114 3.79 19.42 -11.61
CA SER A 114 5.03 18.91 -11.04
C SER A 114 5.09 17.39 -11.16
N ASP A 115 6.28 16.83 -10.96
CA ASP A 115 6.49 15.39 -10.96
C ASP A 115 5.45 14.67 -10.10
N ARG A 116 4.90 13.60 -10.67
CA ARG A 116 3.94 12.68 -10.05
C ARG A 116 2.53 13.26 -9.84
N TRP A 117 2.19 14.35 -10.53
CA TRP A 117 0.83 14.89 -10.57
C TRP A 117 0.35 15.06 -12.01
N THR A 118 -0.94 14.82 -12.21
CA THR A 118 -1.65 14.90 -13.49
C THR A 118 -3.08 15.43 -13.27
N GLY A 119 -3.84 15.53 -14.35
CA GLY A 119 -5.20 16.06 -14.35
C GLY A 119 -5.26 17.54 -14.67
N LEU A 120 -6.47 18.02 -14.97
CA LEU A 120 -6.71 19.40 -15.44
C LEU A 120 -6.19 20.48 -14.49
N PHE A 121 -6.21 20.20 -13.18
CA PHE A 121 -5.77 21.09 -12.11
C PHE A 121 -4.57 20.53 -11.31
N CYS A 122 -3.87 19.51 -11.82
CA CYS A 122 -2.82 18.77 -11.11
C CYS A 122 -3.28 18.13 -9.78
N GLN A 123 -4.56 17.75 -9.73
CA GLN A 123 -5.18 17.18 -8.55
C GLN A 123 -5.03 15.66 -8.45
N ILE A 124 -4.67 14.99 -9.55
CA ILE A 124 -4.57 13.53 -9.61
C ILE A 124 -3.11 13.15 -9.38
N ARG A 125 -2.86 12.26 -8.41
CA ARG A 125 -1.51 11.75 -8.15
C ARG A 125 -1.22 10.58 -9.10
N SER A 126 -0.04 10.58 -9.73
CA SER A 126 0.39 9.54 -10.66
C SER A 126 1.04 8.36 -9.96
N CYS A 127 0.99 7.18 -10.61
CA CYS A 127 1.75 6.00 -10.20
C CYS A 127 3.25 6.25 -10.37
N TYR A 128 4.08 5.75 -9.45
CA TYR A 128 5.53 5.88 -9.53
C TYR A 128 6.17 4.71 -10.26
N ASN A 129 6.12 3.52 -9.65
CA ASN A 129 6.67 2.29 -10.20
C ASN A 129 5.51 1.38 -10.57
N GLY A 130 4.82 1.74 -11.65
CA GLY A 130 3.64 1.03 -12.08
C GLY A 130 2.81 1.80 -13.08
N ILE A 131 1.65 1.25 -13.41
CA ILE A 131 0.73 1.81 -14.39
C ILE A 131 -0.63 2.12 -13.76
N SER A 132 -1.28 3.17 -14.26
CA SER A 132 -2.69 3.41 -13.99
C SER A 132 -3.51 2.72 -15.08
N PRO A 133 -4.28 1.66 -14.76
CA PRO A 133 -5.15 1.03 -15.74
C PRO A 133 -6.21 2.04 -16.20
N SER A 134 -6.35 2.20 -17.53
CA SER A 134 -7.33 3.11 -18.11
C SER A 134 -8.73 2.85 -17.55
N GLY A 135 -9.31 3.87 -16.90
CA GLY A 135 -10.69 3.84 -16.39
C GLY A 135 -10.84 3.70 -14.87
N LEU A 136 -9.76 3.50 -14.11
CA LEU A 136 -9.77 3.52 -12.64
C LEU A 136 -8.95 4.71 -12.13
N GLU A 137 -9.62 5.83 -11.91
CA GLU A 137 -9.00 6.99 -11.24
C GLU A 137 -8.53 6.57 -9.84
N GLY A 138 -7.22 6.69 -9.58
CA GLY A 138 -6.66 6.56 -8.23
C GLY A 138 -6.18 5.16 -7.82
N HIS A 139 -6.14 4.18 -8.72
CA HIS A 139 -5.54 2.86 -8.44
C HIS A 139 -4.39 2.55 -9.39
N CYS A 140 -3.24 2.20 -8.81
CA CYS A 140 -2.03 1.84 -9.53
C CYS A 140 -1.79 0.33 -9.45
N LEU A 141 -1.44 -0.26 -10.59
CA LEU A 141 -0.86 -1.60 -10.63
C LEU A 141 0.66 -1.44 -10.53
N CYS A 142 1.24 -1.96 -9.45
CA CYS A 142 2.65 -1.77 -9.15
C CYS A 142 3.54 -2.76 -9.88
N ASP A 143 4.73 -2.27 -10.25
CA ASP A 143 5.83 -3.10 -10.70
C ASP A 143 6.34 -4.00 -9.55
N LEU A 144 7.05 -5.07 -9.91
CA LEU A 144 7.66 -5.98 -8.94
C LEU A 144 8.59 -5.22 -7.98
N GLY A 145 8.48 -5.51 -6.68
CA GLY A 145 9.21 -4.86 -5.61
C GLY A 145 8.59 -3.57 -5.09
N TYR A 146 7.39 -3.18 -5.52
CA TYR A 146 6.70 -1.97 -5.04
C TYR A 146 5.25 -2.22 -4.66
N THR A 147 4.75 -1.46 -3.69
CA THR A 147 3.40 -1.57 -3.15
C THR A 147 2.83 -0.19 -2.81
N GLY A 148 1.63 -0.17 -2.24
CA GLY A 148 0.88 1.02 -1.87
C GLY A 148 0.00 1.56 -3.02
N PRO A 149 -0.89 2.52 -2.72
CA PRO A 149 -1.87 3.02 -3.67
C PRO A 149 -1.26 3.73 -4.88
N PHE A 150 -0.01 4.20 -4.77
CA PHE A 150 0.72 4.91 -5.84
C PHE A 150 2.04 4.24 -6.24
N CYS A 151 2.30 3.02 -5.75
CA CYS A 151 3.53 2.27 -6.04
C CYS A 151 4.82 3.03 -5.67
N ASP A 152 4.75 3.83 -4.60
CA ASP A 152 5.84 4.63 -4.05
C ASP A 152 6.48 3.99 -2.81
N ILE A 153 5.94 2.87 -2.34
CA ILE A 153 6.46 2.13 -1.18
C ILE A 153 7.24 0.92 -1.70
N PRO A 154 8.55 0.79 -1.43
CA PRO A 154 9.28 -0.42 -1.76
C PRO A 154 8.79 -1.60 -0.90
N LEU A 155 8.61 -2.75 -1.54
CA LEU A 155 8.41 -4.03 -0.88
C LEU A 155 9.78 -4.59 -0.49
N ILE A 156 10.05 -4.58 0.80
CA ILE A 156 11.30 -5.06 1.38
C ILE A 156 10.95 -6.29 2.21
N CYS A 157 11.53 -7.42 1.86
CA CYS A 157 11.42 -8.66 2.61
C CYS A 157 12.58 -8.75 3.60
N GLU A 158 12.26 -8.84 4.88
CA GLU A 158 13.21 -8.97 5.98
C GLU A 158 13.73 -10.41 6.08
N ASN A 159 14.75 -10.60 6.93
CA ASN A 159 15.24 -11.92 7.33
C ASN A 159 15.59 -12.88 6.17
N GLY A 160 16.04 -12.33 5.04
CA GLY A 160 16.42 -13.10 3.86
C GLY A 160 15.23 -13.65 3.08
N GLY A 161 14.05 -13.05 3.21
CA GLY A 161 12.94 -13.29 2.27
C GLY A 161 13.24 -12.67 0.90
N GLU A 162 12.58 -13.20 -0.13
CA GLU A 162 12.72 -12.72 -1.52
C GLU A 162 11.34 -12.36 -2.09
N VAL A 163 11.28 -11.33 -2.95
CA VAL A 163 10.04 -10.96 -3.64
C VAL A 163 9.78 -11.94 -4.77
N ASN A 164 8.58 -12.52 -4.82
CA ASN A 164 8.15 -13.45 -5.85
C ASN A 164 7.43 -12.76 -7.04
N ASP A 165 7.05 -13.54 -8.04
CA ASP A 165 6.37 -13.06 -9.26
C ASP A 165 4.97 -12.47 -9.00
N ASN A 166 4.35 -12.78 -7.86
CA ASN A 166 3.08 -12.19 -7.44
C ASN A 166 3.28 -10.88 -6.67
N ASN A 167 4.51 -10.39 -6.57
CA ASN A 167 4.88 -9.20 -5.82
C ASN A 167 4.60 -9.34 -4.31
N GLU A 168 4.84 -10.53 -3.76
CA GLU A 168 4.72 -10.85 -2.34
C GLU A 168 6.06 -11.38 -1.81
N CYS A 169 6.29 -11.29 -0.50
CA CYS A 169 7.49 -11.85 0.10
C CYS A 169 7.37 -13.36 0.32
N SER A 170 8.31 -14.12 -0.23
CA SER A 170 8.53 -15.52 0.08
C SER A 170 9.54 -15.64 1.22
N CYS A 171 9.08 -16.10 2.38
CA CYS A 171 9.87 -16.11 3.61
C CYS A 171 10.76 -17.35 3.75
N SER A 172 11.95 -17.12 4.30
CA SER A 172 12.87 -18.19 4.71
C SER A 172 12.30 -18.98 5.90
N THR A 173 12.77 -20.23 6.07
CA THR A 173 12.33 -21.09 7.17
C THR A 173 12.51 -20.41 8.53
N GLY A 174 11.46 -20.47 9.36
CA GLY A 174 11.45 -19.84 10.67
C GLY A 174 10.80 -18.47 10.71
N TYR A 175 10.52 -17.85 9.54
CA TYR A 175 9.93 -16.51 9.43
C TYR A 175 8.58 -16.53 8.71
N THR A 176 7.74 -15.53 8.98
CA THR A 176 6.41 -15.31 8.41
C THR A 176 6.06 -13.82 8.42
N GLY A 177 4.90 -13.43 7.87
CA GLY A 177 4.45 -12.04 7.77
C GLY A 177 4.48 -11.55 6.33
N GLU A 178 3.87 -10.39 6.07
CA GLU A 178 3.83 -9.80 4.72
C GLU A 178 5.23 -9.42 4.22
N ARG A 179 6.15 -9.14 5.15
CA ARG A 179 7.54 -8.78 4.91
C ARG A 179 8.51 -9.74 5.59
N CYS A 180 8.08 -10.92 6.00
CA CYS A 180 8.91 -11.90 6.72
C CYS A 180 9.50 -11.39 8.04
N GLU A 181 8.80 -10.45 8.69
CA GLU A 181 9.21 -9.77 9.90
C GLU A 181 8.96 -10.56 11.19
N ASP A 182 8.07 -11.55 11.14
CA ASP A 182 7.59 -12.31 12.28
C ASP A 182 8.20 -13.71 12.35
N CYS A 183 8.25 -14.31 13.54
CA CYS A 183 8.61 -15.72 13.69
C CYS A 183 7.44 -16.62 13.32
N SER A 184 7.72 -17.63 12.49
CA SER A 184 6.73 -18.66 12.12
C SER A 184 6.37 -19.54 13.33
N VAL A 185 5.24 -20.25 13.24
CA VAL A 185 4.78 -21.16 14.30
C VAL A 185 5.84 -22.22 14.62
N GLY A 186 6.16 -22.41 15.90
CA GLY A 186 7.21 -23.31 16.37
C GLY A 186 8.61 -22.69 16.36
N TYR A 187 8.73 -21.38 16.15
CA TYR A 187 9.94 -20.60 16.32
C TYR A 187 9.70 -19.48 17.34
N ILE A 188 10.70 -19.21 18.17
CA ILE A 188 10.69 -18.13 19.15
C ILE A 188 11.72 -17.06 18.78
N GLN A 189 11.44 -15.81 19.14
CA GLN A 189 12.35 -14.70 18.87
C GLN A 189 13.46 -14.64 19.93
N GLU A 190 14.70 -14.89 19.51
CA GLU A 190 15.90 -14.66 20.32
C GLU A 190 16.73 -13.52 19.70
N GLY A 191 16.62 -12.34 20.30
CA GLY A 191 17.25 -11.14 19.76
C GLY A 191 16.64 -10.75 18.40
N ARG A 192 17.44 -10.81 17.33
CA ARG A 192 17.01 -10.49 15.95
C ARG A 192 16.75 -11.72 15.08
N TYR A 193 16.83 -12.93 15.66
CA TYR A 193 16.71 -14.17 14.91
C TYR A 193 15.55 -15.00 15.46
N CYS A 194 14.87 -15.73 14.58
CA CYS A 194 13.88 -16.73 14.97
C CYS A 194 14.58 -18.09 15.10
N VAL A 195 14.52 -18.69 16.29
CA VAL A 195 15.12 -20.00 16.57
C VAL A 195 14.02 -21.03 16.82
N PRO A 196 14.21 -22.32 16.44
CA PRO A 196 13.20 -23.34 16.68
C PRO A 196 12.89 -23.49 18.18
N GLU A 197 11.61 -23.60 18.50
CA GLU A 197 11.13 -23.89 19.84
C GLU A 197 11.48 -25.35 20.19
N VAL A 198 12.55 -25.54 20.96
CA VAL A 198 12.91 -26.86 21.49
C VAL A 198 11.97 -27.22 22.64
N SER A 199 10.97 -28.06 22.36
CA SER A 199 10.24 -28.75 23.44
C SER A 199 11.16 -29.75 24.15
N GLU A 200 11.01 -29.93 25.47
CA GLU A 200 11.78 -30.91 26.26
C GLU A 200 11.74 -32.32 25.64
N SER A 201 10.65 -32.66 24.97
CA SER A 201 10.45 -33.88 24.18
C SER A 201 11.50 -34.10 23.09
N SER A 202 11.98 -33.02 22.46
CA SER A 202 12.92 -33.02 21.33
C SER A 202 14.37 -33.17 21.79
N LEU A 203 14.70 -32.58 22.94
CA LEU A 203 16.01 -32.74 23.60
C LEU A 203 16.24 -34.18 24.03
N LEU A 204 15.19 -34.88 24.50
CA LEU A 204 15.25 -36.31 24.85
C LEU A 204 15.49 -37.24 23.66
N ALA A 205 15.23 -36.80 22.42
CA ALA A 205 15.51 -37.58 21.21
C ALA A 205 16.99 -37.52 20.80
N HIS A 206 17.69 -36.41 21.07
CA HIS A 206 19.12 -36.27 20.78
C HIS A 206 20.02 -36.66 21.96
N THR A 207 19.55 -36.59 23.20
CA THR A 207 20.16 -37.32 24.30
C THR A 207 19.59 -38.74 24.29
N GLY A 208 20.14 -39.61 23.44
CA GLY A 208 19.84 -41.04 23.53
C GLY A 208 19.92 -41.48 24.99
N SER A 209 18.76 -41.76 25.58
CA SER A 209 18.54 -42.47 26.84
C SER A 209 19.73 -42.49 27.82
N LEU A 210 20.04 -41.36 28.47
CA LEU A 210 20.79 -41.41 29.73
C LEU A 210 19.88 -41.71 30.92
N GLY A 211 18.55 -41.60 30.73
CA GLY A 211 17.54 -41.91 31.73
C GLY A 211 17.21 -43.39 31.90
N ASN A 212 17.77 -44.29 31.08
CA ASN A 212 17.48 -45.72 31.15
C ASN A 212 18.74 -46.58 30.97
N ARG A 213 19.75 -46.35 31.81
CA ARG A 213 20.72 -47.40 32.15
C ARG A 213 20.22 -48.18 33.37
N PRO A 214 19.43 -49.25 33.19
CA PRO A 214 19.35 -50.25 34.24
C PRO A 214 20.78 -50.83 34.45
N PHE A 215 21.06 -51.33 35.65
CA PHE A 215 22.18 -52.23 35.95
C PHE A 215 23.50 -51.66 36.51
N ALA A 216 23.55 -50.48 37.14
CA ALA A 216 24.66 -50.19 38.06
C ALA A 216 24.27 -50.32 39.55
N TRP A 217 23.06 -49.89 39.91
CA TRP A 217 22.61 -49.93 41.32
C TRP A 217 22.57 -51.34 41.93
N PRO A 218 22.10 -52.40 41.25
CA PRO A 218 22.15 -53.75 41.79
C PRO A 218 23.59 -54.25 41.95
N ILE A 219 24.50 -53.91 41.04
CA ILE A 219 25.90 -54.34 41.07
C ILE A 219 26.65 -53.63 42.19
N VAL A 220 26.39 -52.33 42.39
CA VAL A 220 26.96 -51.54 43.49
C VAL A 220 26.45 -52.05 44.84
N LEU A 221 25.16 -52.36 44.97
CA LEU A 221 24.61 -52.93 46.20
C LEU A 221 25.18 -54.33 46.50
N MET A 222 25.30 -55.18 45.50
CA MET A 222 25.92 -56.50 45.64
C MET A 222 27.42 -56.40 45.99
N GLY A 223 28.13 -55.43 45.40
CA GLY A 223 29.53 -55.14 45.72
C GLY A 223 29.70 -54.64 47.16
N CYS A 224 28.83 -53.75 47.63
CA CYS A 224 28.82 -53.27 49.01
C CYS A 224 28.52 -54.40 50.01
N ALA A 225 27.54 -55.27 49.71
CA ALA A 225 27.21 -56.41 50.57
C ALA A 225 28.38 -57.41 50.68
N ALA A 226 29.05 -57.70 49.56
CA ALA A 226 30.23 -58.57 49.55
C ALA A 226 31.41 -57.97 50.34
N ALA A 227 31.65 -56.66 50.20
CA ALA A 227 32.69 -55.97 50.97
C ALA A 227 32.41 -55.99 52.48
N ILE A 228 31.16 -55.76 52.89
CA ILE A 228 30.77 -55.83 54.31
C ILE A 228 30.96 -57.25 54.85
N ALA A 229 30.58 -58.29 54.10
CA ALA A 229 30.77 -59.67 54.51
C ALA A 229 32.26 -60.02 54.72
N LEU A 230 33.14 -59.56 53.83
CA LEU A 230 34.59 -59.76 53.98
C LEU A 230 35.16 -59.04 55.21
N VAL A 231 34.69 -57.82 55.51
CA VAL A 231 35.11 -57.09 56.71
C VAL A 231 34.64 -57.83 57.98
N VAL A 232 33.40 -58.32 58.00
CA VAL A 232 32.89 -59.09 59.14
C VAL A 232 33.69 -60.37 59.35
N LEU A 233 34.01 -61.11 58.28
CA LEU A 233 34.85 -62.31 58.35
C LEU A 233 36.27 -62.00 58.83
N ALA A 234 36.87 -60.91 58.35
CA ALA A 234 38.18 -60.48 58.84
C ALA A 234 38.13 -60.15 60.34
N MET A 235 37.08 -59.45 60.80
CA MET A 235 36.92 -59.11 62.21
C MET A 235 36.67 -60.33 63.10
N THR A 236 35.90 -61.33 62.65
CA THR A 236 35.69 -62.58 63.40
C THR A 236 36.96 -63.41 63.47
N VAL A 237 37.75 -63.47 62.39
CA VAL A 237 39.06 -64.12 62.38
C VAL A 237 40.04 -63.40 63.32
N ILE A 238 40.11 -62.06 63.27
CA ILE A 238 40.93 -61.28 64.19
C ILE A 238 40.52 -61.52 65.64
N PHE A 239 39.21 -61.54 65.94
CA PHE A 239 38.71 -61.83 67.27
C PHE A 239 39.03 -63.27 67.71
N ALA A 240 38.89 -64.25 66.83
CA ALA A 240 39.23 -65.64 67.10
C ALA A 240 40.74 -65.82 67.34
N VAL A 241 41.59 -65.16 66.55
CA VAL A 241 43.05 -65.14 66.75
C VAL A 241 43.38 -64.47 68.09
N ARG A 242 42.82 -63.30 68.40
CA ARG A 242 43.01 -62.64 69.71
C ARG A 242 42.56 -63.51 70.87
N LYS A 243 41.47 -64.26 70.71
CA LYS A 243 40.95 -65.22 71.70
C LYS A 243 41.84 -66.46 71.84
N TRP A 244 42.48 -66.91 70.77
CA TRP A 244 43.41 -68.05 70.78
C TRP A 244 44.80 -67.68 71.32
N SER A 245 45.26 -66.45 71.06
CA SER A 245 46.49 -65.88 71.62
C SER A 245 46.36 -65.55 73.11
N ALA A 246 45.13 -65.45 73.63
CA ALA A 246 44.85 -65.35 75.04
C ALA A 246 44.67 -66.75 75.66
N LYS A 247 45.78 -67.39 76.06
CA LYS A 247 45.76 -68.44 77.09
C LYS A 247 46.59 -67.99 78.31
N PRO A 248 46.21 -68.43 79.51
CA PRO A 248 46.37 -67.67 80.75
C PRO A 248 47.72 -67.90 81.42
N SER A 249 48.27 -66.86 82.06
CA SER A 249 49.32 -67.01 83.07
C SER A 249 48.69 -67.32 84.44
N ARG A 250 49.14 -68.42 85.04
CA ARG A 250 48.77 -68.97 86.35
C ARG A 250 49.68 -68.42 87.45
N VAL A 251 49.15 -67.86 88.55
CA VAL A 251 49.76 -67.95 89.91
C VAL A 251 48.66 -67.87 90.99
N ASN A 252 48.89 -68.64 92.06
CA ASN A 252 48.08 -68.91 93.25
C ASN A 252 48.08 -67.80 94.33
N SER A 253 46.99 -67.78 95.10
CA SER A 253 46.85 -67.72 96.58
C SER A 253 47.36 -66.54 97.42
N VAL A 254 46.48 -66.16 98.36
CA VAL A 254 46.67 -65.71 99.77
C VAL A 254 46.03 -64.34 100.09
N GLN A 255 44.83 -64.42 100.69
CA GLN A 255 44.44 -63.91 102.02
C GLN A 255 44.58 -62.42 102.36
N GLY A 256 43.45 -61.82 102.79
CA GLY A 256 43.41 -60.50 103.42
C GLY A 256 42.00 -59.94 103.46
N ASP A 257 41.37 -60.00 104.63
CA ASP A 257 39.97 -59.70 104.96
C ASP A 257 39.76 -58.17 105.18
N PRO A 258 38.64 -57.67 105.76
CA PRO A 258 37.71 -56.74 105.12
C PRO A 258 37.67 -55.35 105.79
N GLU A 259 36.86 -54.41 105.27
CA GLU A 259 36.10 -53.35 105.99
C GLU A 259 35.53 -52.36 104.93
N ASN A 260 34.23 -52.10 104.85
CA ASN A 260 33.36 -51.28 105.72
C ASN A 260 32.81 -50.12 104.85
N GLY A 261 31.52 -50.10 104.53
CA GLY A 261 30.59 -49.12 105.10
C GLY A 261 30.07 -48.22 103.96
N THR A 262 28.75 -48.13 103.73
CA THR A 262 27.89 -46.97 104.10
C THR A 262 28.34 -45.67 103.41
N ASP A 263 27.52 -44.87 102.73
CA ASP A 263 26.13 -44.54 103.00
C ASP A 263 25.64 -43.54 101.93
N VAL A 264 24.30 -43.50 101.76
CA VAL A 264 23.43 -42.42 101.22
C VAL A 264 23.46 -42.07 99.72
#